data_AF-A0A966CG17-F1
#
_entry.id   AF-A0A966CG17-F1
#
_cell.length_a   1.000
_cell.length_b   1.000
_cell.length_c   1.000
_cell.angle_alpha   90.00
_cell.angle_beta   90.00
_cell.angle_gamma   90.00
#
_symmetry.space_group_name_H-M   'P 1'
#
loop_
_entity.id
_entity.type
_entity.pdbx_description
1 polymer ?
#
loop_
_entity_poly.entity_id
_entity_poly.type
_entity_poly.pdbx_seq_one_letter_code
_entity_poly.pdbx_strand_id
1 'polypeptide(L)'
;MTNYRLTLEHILYALAFALALTLRFLHLGALPLSDFEAGWALQALQVARGAHPATPALAAGASVGPNPAYVLLTSVLFFIFGAGNFLARFWPALAGSVLVLAPFFFRDRLGRAAALILAFALTFEPGLLALSRTAGSSILAISFLVLAWAMGREERLPLAGIFGGLALLSGSSAWFGLVSLALALLLTRALNTKCPSSSTEEDTHPPTPHESRNTQHLSLITHYSSLFTDHCSLLTEHWKTALIYLLGALLLGGSLFLLAPNGLSAFVASILAYFKGWWTLSGVRAAHLLTALAAYQLMALIFGLVALVRGLLRKDCLVISLGLWAVVALLLTLAYPARQVADLAWALLPLWALAALELGRHTWMEGVGGWELAGVTALTASILVFVWLNLAAVSGQTFVPQVAQTRFLVLLGALLILGLSLTLVAFGWSTEVARLGAAWGGAAFLVAFTLGAATGAAGLRQPLTAELWSPSPQTAQADLLQKTMDDLSDWNKGHVASLPVTIVGVDSPALRWLLRDWEVKEADALSPADSPALVIAPQGVELNLGAAYRGEDFVWYQTLAWDEALPEEWLRWFVYRQMSQQTESIVLWARDDLFLGNEATSSP
;
A
#
# COMPACT_ATOMS: atom_id res chain seq x y z
N MET A 1 -7.16 8.31 -40.36
CA MET A 1 -6.39 7.41 -39.48
C MET A 1 -5.20 8.19 -38.96
N THR A 2 -5.29 8.74 -37.75
CA THR A 2 -4.15 9.40 -37.09
C THR A 2 -3.15 8.32 -36.71
N ASN A 3 -1.99 8.30 -37.38
CA ASN A 3 -0.87 7.43 -37.01
C ASN A 3 -0.36 7.89 -35.64
N TYR A 4 -0.82 7.26 -34.56
CA TYR A 4 -0.21 7.39 -33.25
C TYR A 4 1.20 6.83 -33.33
N ARG A 5 2.20 7.70 -33.49
CA ARG A 5 3.60 7.30 -33.39
C ARG A 5 3.88 6.98 -31.93
N LEU A 6 4.02 5.70 -31.61
CA LEU A 6 4.51 5.24 -30.31
C LEU A 6 5.86 5.92 -30.04
N THR A 7 5.91 6.78 -29.03
CA THR A 7 7.16 7.41 -28.58
C THR A 7 7.80 6.56 -27.48
N LEU A 8 9.11 6.74 -27.26
CA LEU A 8 9.84 6.09 -26.17
C LEU A 8 9.17 6.32 -24.80
N GLU A 9 8.63 7.52 -24.58
CA GLU A 9 7.88 7.86 -23.36
C GLU A 9 6.71 6.90 -23.12
N HIS A 10 5.89 6.64 -24.15
CA HIS A 10 4.76 5.72 -24.04
C HIS A 10 5.22 4.27 -23.76
N ILE A 11 6.34 3.84 -24.34
CA ILE A 11 6.93 2.52 -24.08
C ILE A 11 7.38 2.42 -22.62
N LEU A 12 8.00 3.47 -22.07
CA LEU A 12 8.45 3.49 -20.68
C LEU A 12 7.28 3.49 -19.68
N TYR A 13 6.18 4.19 -19.98
CA TYR A 13 4.95 4.07 -19.18
C TYR A 13 4.33 2.68 -19.26
N ALA A 14 4.31 2.07 -20.46
CA ALA A 14 3.85 0.70 -20.63
C ALA A 14 4.72 -0.30 -19.84
N LEU A 15 6.04 -0.09 -19.80
CA LEU A 15 6.96 -0.88 -18.99
C LEU A 15 6.69 -0.73 -17.50
N ALA A 16 6.52 0.50 -17.00
CA ALA A 16 6.17 0.74 -15.59
C ALA A 16 4.85 0.04 -15.22
N PHE A 17 3.84 0.12 -16.08
CA PHE A 17 2.56 -0.56 -15.89
C PHE A 17 2.69 -2.09 -15.92
N ALA A 18 3.46 -2.65 -16.86
CA ALA A 18 3.70 -4.10 -16.93
C ALA A 18 4.43 -4.63 -15.69
N LEU A 19 5.43 -3.89 -15.19
CA LEU A 19 6.12 -4.20 -13.94
C LEU A 19 5.17 -4.10 -12.74
N ALA A 20 4.31 -3.08 -12.71
CA ALA A 20 3.31 -2.90 -11.66
C ALA A 20 2.32 -4.07 -11.60
N LEU A 21 1.80 -4.49 -12.76
CA LEU A 21 0.96 -5.69 -12.89
C LEU A 21 1.71 -6.93 -12.40
N THR A 22 2.95 -7.13 -12.85
CA THR A 22 3.73 -8.30 -12.47
C THR A 22 3.92 -8.39 -10.97
N LEU A 23 4.41 -7.33 -10.32
CA LEU A 23 4.65 -7.32 -8.88
C LEU A 23 3.37 -7.46 -8.05
N ARG A 24 2.27 -6.89 -8.51
CA ARG A 24 0.99 -6.92 -7.78
C ARG A 24 0.26 -8.25 -7.95
N PHE A 25 0.39 -8.94 -9.08
CA PHE A 25 -0.29 -10.23 -9.33
C PHE A 25 0.56 -11.48 -9.05
N LEU A 26 1.89 -11.37 -9.01
CA LEU A 26 2.77 -12.50 -8.74
C LEU A 26 2.47 -13.13 -7.37
N HIS A 27 2.15 -14.43 -7.35
CA HIS A 27 1.83 -15.20 -6.14
C HIS A 27 0.75 -14.56 -5.25
N LEU A 28 -0.19 -13.82 -5.83
CA LEU A 28 -1.16 -13.02 -5.07
C LEU A 28 -2.08 -13.86 -4.16
N GLY A 29 -2.41 -15.09 -4.56
CA GLY A 29 -3.23 -16.01 -3.78
C GLY A 29 -2.45 -17.02 -2.91
N ALA A 30 -1.11 -16.94 -2.89
CA ALA A 30 -0.28 -17.96 -2.26
C ALA A 30 -0.31 -17.91 -0.72
N LEU A 31 -0.47 -16.72 -0.14
CA LEU A 31 -0.58 -16.57 1.31
C LEU A 31 -2.04 -16.68 1.75
N PRO A 32 -2.33 -17.35 2.88
CA PRO A 32 -3.66 -17.32 3.48
C PRO A 32 -4.11 -15.88 3.78
N LEU A 33 -5.42 -15.68 3.85
CA LEU A 33 -5.97 -14.38 4.22
C LEU A 33 -5.82 -14.17 5.73
N SER A 34 -5.37 -12.99 6.13
CA SER A 34 -5.42 -12.60 7.53
C SER A 34 -6.86 -12.30 7.96
N ASP A 35 -7.14 -12.15 9.26
CA ASP A 35 -8.50 -11.83 9.72
C ASP A 35 -9.04 -10.52 9.14
N PHE A 36 -8.18 -9.53 8.96
CA PHE A 36 -8.55 -8.27 8.31
C PHE A 36 -9.05 -8.52 6.88
N GLU A 37 -8.29 -9.29 6.10
CA GLU A 37 -8.63 -9.60 4.70
C GLU A 37 -9.85 -10.51 4.61
N ALA A 38 -9.88 -11.56 5.43
CA ALA A 38 -10.93 -12.57 5.47
C ALA A 38 -12.26 -11.99 5.92
N GLY A 39 -12.27 -11.04 6.86
CA GLY A 39 -13.49 -10.33 7.26
C GLY A 39 -14.18 -9.61 6.10
N TRP A 40 -13.41 -9.00 5.21
CA TRP A 40 -13.95 -8.38 3.99
C TRP A 40 -14.33 -9.40 2.91
N ALA A 41 -13.51 -10.44 2.73
CA ALA A 41 -13.78 -11.50 1.76
C ALA A 41 -15.04 -12.30 2.11
N LEU A 42 -15.28 -12.59 3.40
CA LEU A 42 -16.49 -13.27 3.87
C LEU A 42 -17.76 -12.46 3.58
N GLN A 43 -17.73 -11.13 3.77
CA GLN A 43 -18.86 -10.26 3.41
C GLN A 43 -19.15 -10.34 1.91
N ALA A 44 -18.11 -10.27 1.06
CA ALA A 44 -18.27 -10.41 -0.38
C ALA A 44 -18.84 -11.79 -0.77
N LEU A 45 -18.42 -12.86 -0.09
CA LEU A 45 -18.93 -14.21 -0.29
C LEU A 45 -20.39 -14.35 0.15
N GLN A 46 -20.78 -13.74 1.26
CA GLN A 46 -22.18 -13.72 1.71
C GLN A 46 -23.08 -13.03 0.70
N VAL A 47 -22.65 -11.90 0.13
CA VAL A 47 -23.38 -11.21 -0.94
C VAL A 47 -23.49 -12.11 -2.18
N ALA A 48 -22.39 -12.76 -2.59
CA ALA A 48 -22.38 -13.66 -3.74
C ALA A 48 -23.31 -14.89 -3.54
N ARG A 49 -23.27 -15.53 -2.36
CA ARG A 49 -24.14 -16.66 -2.00
C ARG A 49 -25.62 -16.25 -1.85
N GLY A 50 -25.90 -15.07 -1.31
CA GLY A 50 -27.26 -14.52 -1.23
C GLY A 50 -27.87 -14.22 -2.59
N ALA A 51 -27.05 -13.89 -3.59
CA ALA A 51 -27.47 -13.69 -4.98
C ALA A 51 -27.62 -15.02 -5.76
N HIS A 52 -27.18 -16.16 -5.22
CA HIS A 52 -27.31 -17.44 -5.92
C HIS A 52 -28.78 -17.94 -5.94
N PRO A 53 -29.29 -18.38 -7.10
CA PRO A 53 -30.68 -18.84 -7.24
C PRO A 53 -31.05 -20.03 -6.34
N ALA A 54 -30.05 -20.81 -5.91
CA ALA A 54 -30.23 -22.00 -5.09
C ALA A 54 -30.38 -21.70 -3.58
N THR A 55 -30.05 -20.49 -3.11
CA THR A 55 -30.01 -20.14 -1.67
C THR A 55 -30.63 -18.78 -1.32
N PRO A 56 -31.90 -18.52 -1.70
CA PRO A 56 -32.53 -17.20 -1.55
C PRO A 56 -32.79 -16.77 -0.08
N ALA A 57 -32.88 -17.72 0.85
CA ALA A 57 -33.12 -17.43 2.27
C ALA A 57 -31.94 -16.74 3.00
N LEU A 58 -30.72 -16.82 2.45
CA LEU A 58 -29.50 -16.21 3.02
C LEU A 58 -29.32 -14.73 2.63
N ALA A 59 -30.12 -14.21 1.69
CA ALA A 59 -30.00 -12.84 1.17
C ALA A 59 -30.37 -11.76 2.21
N ALA A 60 -31.20 -12.08 3.21
CA ALA A 60 -31.69 -11.12 4.20
C ALA A 60 -30.68 -10.75 5.31
N GLY A 61 -29.54 -11.45 5.38
CA GLY A 61 -28.51 -11.26 6.41
C GLY A 61 -27.16 -10.71 5.92
N ALA A 62 -26.98 -10.49 4.62
CA ALA A 62 -25.70 -10.03 4.07
C ALA A 62 -25.42 -8.57 4.50
N SER A 63 -24.55 -8.40 5.48
CA SER A 63 -24.10 -7.08 5.93
C SER A 63 -22.93 -6.59 5.06
N VAL A 64 -23.12 -5.42 4.45
CA VAL A 64 -22.05 -4.73 3.72
C VAL A 64 -21.42 -3.74 4.69
N GLY A 65 -20.17 -4.00 5.10
CA GLY A 65 -19.41 -3.11 5.96
C GLY A 65 -19.00 -1.81 5.26
N PRO A 66 -18.31 -0.89 5.95
CA PRO A 66 -18.01 0.47 5.47
C PRO A 66 -17.01 0.55 4.30
N ASN A 67 -16.81 -0.52 3.52
CA ASN A 67 -16.03 -0.55 2.28
C ASN A 67 -16.83 -1.19 1.12
N PRO A 68 -17.94 -0.55 0.69
CA PRO A 68 -18.86 -1.15 -0.28
C PRO A 68 -18.24 -1.40 -1.65
N ALA A 69 -17.33 -0.55 -2.14
CA ALA A 69 -16.68 -0.76 -3.44
C ALA A 69 -15.94 -2.10 -3.47
N TYR A 70 -15.14 -2.38 -2.44
CA TYR A 70 -14.43 -3.65 -2.34
C TYR A 70 -15.41 -4.83 -2.28
N VAL A 71 -16.36 -4.79 -1.35
CA VAL A 71 -17.28 -5.92 -1.09
C VAL A 71 -18.11 -6.24 -2.32
N LEU A 72 -18.71 -5.24 -2.96
CA LEU A 72 -19.58 -5.42 -4.11
C LEU A 72 -18.82 -5.87 -5.35
N LEU A 73 -17.68 -5.24 -5.67
CA LEU A 73 -16.88 -5.64 -6.83
C LEU A 73 -16.33 -7.07 -6.66
N THR A 74 -15.90 -7.43 -5.45
CA THR A 74 -15.38 -8.78 -5.16
C THR A 74 -16.49 -9.82 -5.17
N SER A 75 -17.71 -9.47 -4.73
CA SER A 75 -18.87 -10.38 -4.79
C SER A 75 -19.19 -10.82 -6.22
N VAL A 76 -19.03 -9.93 -7.21
CA VAL A 76 -19.19 -10.26 -8.63
C VAL A 76 -18.16 -11.31 -9.07
N LEU A 77 -16.90 -11.15 -8.65
CA LEU A 77 -15.86 -12.14 -8.97
C LEU A 77 -16.16 -13.50 -8.34
N PHE A 78 -16.57 -13.52 -7.08
CA PHE A 78 -16.90 -14.76 -6.38
C PHE A 78 -18.13 -15.45 -6.96
N PHE A 79 -19.12 -14.68 -7.42
CA PHE A 79 -20.30 -15.22 -8.09
C PHE A 79 -19.96 -15.90 -9.43
N ILE A 80 -19.03 -15.31 -10.21
CA ILE A 80 -18.70 -15.81 -11.55
C ILE A 80 -17.65 -16.94 -11.50
N PHE A 81 -16.62 -16.80 -10.67
CA PHE A 81 -15.42 -17.65 -10.67
C PHE A 81 -15.25 -18.51 -9.41
N GLY A 82 -16.11 -18.34 -8.41
CA GLY A 82 -15.94 -18.95 -7.08
C GLY A 82 -15.05 -18.14 -6.16
N ALA A 83 -15.08 -18.47 -4.87
CA ALA A 83 -14.31 -17.76 -3.84
C ALA A 83 -12.90 -18.33 -3.67
N GLY A 84 -11.89 -17.44 -3.64
CA GLY A 84 -10.51 -17.81 -3.38
C GLY A 84 -9.61 -16.60 -3.05
N ASN A 85 -8.44 -16.89 -2.47
CA ASN A 85 -7.51 -15.88 -1.96
C ASN A 85 -7.02 -14.91 -3.06
N PHE A 86 -6.76 -15.44 -4.26
CA PHE A 86 -6.37 -14.62 -5.42
C PHE A 86 -7.45 -13.59 -5.78
N LEU A 87 -8.71 -14.03 -5.87
CA LEU A 87 -9.82 -13.17 -6.28
C LEU A 87 -10.18 -12.13 -5.20
N ALA A 88 -9.98 -12.46 -3.92
CA ALA A 88 -10.11 -11.49 -2.83
C ALA A 88 -9.14 -10.29 -2.98
N ARG A 89 -7.96 -10.51 -3.55
CA ARG A 89 -6.94 -9.47 -3.72
C ARG A 89 -6.90 -8.88 -5.14
N PHE A 90 -7.75 -9.35 -6.05
CA PHE A 90 -7.74 -8.97 -7.47
C PHE A 90 -7.97 -7.46 -7.71
N TRP A 91 -9.04 -6.91 -7.14
CA TRP A 91 -9.38 -5.49 -7.33
C TRP A 91 -8.36 -4.53 -6.72
N PRO A 92 -7.86 -4.75 -5.48
CA PRO A 92 -6.72 -4.02 -4.94
C PRO A 92 -5.50 -4.03 -5.88
N ALA A 93 -5.14 -5.21 -6.41
CA ALA A 93 -3.97 -5.37 -7.28
C ALA A 93 -4.13 -4.62 -8.60
N LEU A 94 -5.32 -4.69 -9.20
CA LEU A 94 -5.64 -3.98 -10.44
C LEU A 94 -5.64 -2.47 -10.23
N ALA A 95 -6.31 -1.96 -9.19
CA ALA A 95 -6.39 -0.52 -8.92
C ALA A 95 -5.02 0.09 -8.66
N GLY A 96 -4.20 -0.56 -7.83
CA GLY A 96 -2.83 -0.12 -7.58
C GLY A 96 -1.92 -0.19 -8.82
N SER A 97 -2.19 -1.11 -9.76
CA SER A 97 -1.48 -1.17 -11.04
C SER A 97 -1.87 -0.01 -11.95
N VAL A 98 -3.17 0.33 -12.02
CA VAL A 98 -3.67 1.45 -12.83
C VAL A 98 -3.20 2.80 -12.26
N LEU A 99 -3.06 2.92 -10.94
CA LEU A 99 -2.53 4.13 -10.27
C LEU A 99 -1.15 4.54 -10.80
N VAL A 100 -0.32 3.59 -11.22
CA VAL A 100 1.02 3.87 -11.81
C VAL A 100 0.95 4.70 -13.09
N LEU A 101 -0.18 4.70 -13.79
CA LEU A 101 -0.41 5.51 -14.98
C LEU A 101 -0.83 6.95 -14.64
N ALA A 102 -1.26 7.22 -13.41
CA ALA A 102 -1.74 8.54 -13.02
C ALA A 102 -0.74 9.68 -13.30
N PRO A 103 0.58 9.54 -13.04
CA PRO A 103 1.56 10.59 -13.29
C PRO A 103 1.59 11.10 -14.75
N PHE A 104 1.22 10.26 -15.72
CA PHE A 104 1.14 10.66 -17.14
C PHE A 104 0.23 11.88 -17.33
N PHE A 105 -0.91 11.92 -16.64
CA PHE A 105 -1.89 13.02 -16.70
C PHE A 105 -1.46 14.28 -15.93
N PHE A 106 -0.33 14.22 -15.21
CA PHE A 106 0.24 15.36 -14.49
C PHE A 106 1.56 15.85 -15.12
N ARG A 107 1.98 15.29 -16.27
CA ARG A 107 3.27 15.61 -16.91
C ARG A 107 3.43 17.06 -17.33
N ASP A 108 2.34 17.77 -17.59
CA ASP A 108 2.39 19.19 -17.97
C ASP A 108 2.82 20.09 -16.80
N ARG A 109 2.65 19.62 -15.55
CA ARG A 109 3.07 20.34 -14.34
C ARG A 109 4.35 19.78 -13.74
N LEU A 110 4.48 18.46 -13.71
CA LEU A 110 5.67 17.82 -13.14
C LEU A 110 6.86 17.89 -14.11
N GLY A 111 6.61 18.02 -15.41
CA GLY A 111 7.58 17.76 -16.46
C GLY A 111 7.65 16.28 -16.81
N ARG A 112 8.03 15.97 -18.06
CA ARG A 112 8.03 14.59 -18.61
C ARG A 112 8.93 13.65 -17.81
N ALA A 113 10.14 14.10 -17.45
CA ALA A 113 11.11 13.28 -16.71
C ALA A 113 10.61 12.94 -15.30
N ALA A 114 10.13 13.94 -14.54
CA ALA A 114 9.64 13.71 -13.18
C ALA A 114 8.36 12.86 -13.17
N ALA A 115 7.44 13.07 -14.11
CA ALA A 115 6.23 12.26 -14.24
C ALA A 115 6.56 10.79 -14.52
N LEU A 116 7.57 10.52 -15.36
CA LEU A 116 8.01 9.15 -15.65
C LEU A 116 8.71 8.51 -14.44
N ILE A 117 9.60 9.25 -13.76
CA ILE A 117 10.24 8.79 -12.52
C ILE A 117 9.19 8.48 -11.46
N LEU A 118 8.15 9.32 -11.33
CA LEU A 118 7.05 9.09 -10.40
C LEU A 118 6.28 7.80 -10.74
N ALA A 119 6.05 7.49 -12.02
CA ALA A 119 5.41 6.23 -12.40
C ALA A 119 6.22 4.99 -11.95
N PHE A 120 7.54 4.99 -12.19
CA PHE A 120 8.40 3.92 -11.68
C PHE A 120 8.49 3.91 -10.15
N ALA A 121 8.51 5.08 -9.52
CA ALA A 121 8.48 5.19 -8.06
C ALA A 121 7.22 4.53 -7.48
N LEU A 122 6.01 4.86 -7.99
CA LEU A 122 4.74 4.24 -7.57
C LEU A 122 4.67 2.74 -7.89
N THR A 123 5.43 2.27 -8.87
CA THR A 123 5.53 0.84 -9.20
C THR A 123 6.22 0.07 -8.07
N PHE A 124 7.33 0.60 -7.56
CA PHE A 124 8.19 -0.03 -6.54
C PHE A 124 8.00 0.55 -5.14
N GLU A 125 7.00 1.40 -4.92
CA GLU A 125 6.74 1.99 -3.63
C GLU A 125 6.26 0.91 -2.63
N PRO A 126 6.99 0.61 -1.55
CA PRO A 126 6.70 -0.54 -0.70
C PRO A 126 5.30 -0.54 -0.07
N GLY A 127 4.83 0.62 0.40
CA GLY A 127 3.54 0.77 1.07
C GLY A 127 2.36 0.60 0.14
N LEU A 128 2.32 1.31 -0.98
CA LEU A 128 1.30 1.18 -2.01
C LEU A 128 1.33 -0.21 -2.64
N LEU A 129 2.51 -0.84 -2.78
CA LEU A 129 2.60 -2.23 -3.24
C LEU A 129 1.99 -3.20 -2.23
N ALA A 130 2.27 -3.05 -0.94
CA ALA A 130 1.64 -3.84 0.13
C ALA A 130 0.12 -3.67 0.12
N LEU A 131 -0.37 -2.42 0.11
CA LEU A 131 -1.81 -2.12 0.05
C LEU A 131 -2.47 -2.68 -1.22
N SER A 132 -1.77 -2.67 -2.36
CA SER A 132 -2.25 -3.27 -3.60
C SER A 132 -2.43 -4.79 -3.50
N ARG A 133 -1.80 -5.45 -2.52
CA ARG A 133 -1.84 -6.91 -2.35
C ARG A 133 -2.66 -7.35 -1.13
N THR A 134 -3.30 -6.41 -0.45
CA THR A 134 -4.16 -6.66 0.72
C THR A 134 -5.63 -6.44 0.36
N ALA A 135 -6.47 -7.43 0.65
CA ALA A 135 -7.91 -7.34 0.50
C ALA A 135 -8.52 -6.29 1.46
N GLY A 136 -9.44 -5.46 0.96
CA GLY A 136 -10.11 -4.42 1.75
C GLY A 136 -9.23 -3.24 2.16
N SER A 137 -8.03 -3.09 1.59
CA SER A 137 -7.11 -1.98 1.87
C SER A 137 -7.59 -0.62 1.32
N SER A 138 -6.87 0.44 1.67
CA SER A 138 -7.13 1.82 1.19
C SER A 138 -6.77 2.05 -0.28
N ILE A 139 -6.15 1.09 -0.98
CA ILE A 139 -5.63 1.31 -2.34
C ILE A 139 -6.71 1.66 -3.36
N LEU A 140 -7.93 1.14 -3.21
CA LEU A 140 -9.06 1.49 -4.07
C LEU A 140 -9.42 2.98 -3.93
N ALA A 141 -9.50 3.47 -2.69
CA ALA A 141 -9.79 4.87 -2.41
C ALA A 141 -8.71 5.79 -2.98
N ILE A 142 -7.44 5.45 -2.76
CA ILE A 142 -6.28 6.19 -3.26
C ILE A 142 -6.31 6.24 -4.79
N SER A 143 -6.45 5.08 -5.43
CA SER A 143 -6.41 4.96 -6.89
C SER A 143 -7.55 5.72 -7.54
N PHE A 144 -8.78 5.51 -7.08
CA PHE A 144 -9.94 6.17 -7.64
C PHE A 144 -9.96 7.68 -7.38
N LEU A 145 -9.49 8.17 -6.22
CA LEU A 145 -9.39 9.62 -5.98
C LEU A 145 -8.35 10.27 -6.88
N VAL A 146 -7.16 9.67 -7.02
CA VAL A 146 -6.12 10.19 -7.91
C VAL A 146 -6.55 10.14 -9.38
N LEU A 147 -7.21 9.06 -9.81
CA LEU A 147 -7.75 8.95 -11.18
C LEU A 147 -8.92 9.91 -11.42
N ALA A 148 -9.80 10.12 -10.44
CA ALA A 148 -10.86 11.13 -10.52
C ALA A 148 -10.26 12.52 -10.74
N TRP A 149 -9.21 12.84 -10.00
CA TRP A 149 -8.48 14.09 -10.16
C TRP A 149 -7.80 14.20 -11.53
N ALA A 150 -7.09 13.16 -11.96
CA ALA A 150 -6.44 13.10 -13.27
C ALA A 150 -7.44 13.31 -14.42
N MET A 151 -8.59 12.61 -14.39
CA MET A 151 -9.62 12.73 -15.41
C MET A 151 -10.33 14.08 -15.38
N GLY A 152 -10.51 14.67 -14.18
CA GLY A 152 -11.05 16.02 -14.04
C GLY A 152 -10.13 17.08 -14.66
N ARG A 153 -8.80 16.86 -14.60
CA ARG A 153 -7.81 17.74 -15.25
C ARG A 153 -7.80 17.60 -16.77
N GLU A 154 -7.98 16.40 -17.28
CA GLU A 154 -8.06 16.12 -18.72
C GLU A 154 -9.44 16.51 -19.33
N GLU A 155 -10.26 17.27 -18.59
CA GLU A 155 -11.63 17.70 -18.97
C GLU A 155 -12.59 16.53 -19.25
N ARG A 156 -12.24 15.30 -18.84
CA ARG A 156 -13.07 14.09 -18.97
C ARG A 156 -14.01 13.96 -17.78
N LEU A 157 -14.89 14.95 -17.63
CA LEU A 157 -15.82 15.07 -16.49
C LEU A 157 -16.68 13.83 -16.21
N PRO A 158 -17.17 13.07 -17.21
CA PRO A 158 -17.86 11.81 -16.95
C PRO A 158 -17.00 10.79 -16.21
N LEU A 159 -15.76 10.58 -16.65
CA LEU A 159 -14.83 9.65 -16.02
C LEU A 159 -14.39 10.15 -14.63
N ALA A 160 -14.19 11.47 -14.49
CA ALA A 160 -13.91 12.09 -13.20
C ALA A 160 -15.03 11.82 -12.18
N GLY A 161 -16.30 11.95 -12.61
CA GLY A 161 -17.48 11.62 -11.82
C GLY A 161 -17.53 10.14 -11.43
N ILE A 162 -17.34 9.23 -12.40
CA ILE A 162 -17.36 7.78 -12.15
C ILE A 162 -16.29 7.38 -11.13
N PHE A 163 -15.04 7.79 -11.34
CA PHE A 163 -13.96 7.51 -10.39
C PHE A 163 -14.21 8.20 -9.03
N GLY A 164 -14.77 9.40 -9.02
CA GLY A 164 -15.16 10.09 -7.77
C GLY A 164 -16.21 9.31 -6.98
N GLY A 165 -17.21 8.75 -7.65
CA GLY A 165 -18.22 7.89 -7.01
C GLY A 165 -17.63 6.60 -6.47
N LEU A 166 -16.78 5.92 -7.26
CA LEU A 166 -16.10 4.70 -6.81
C LEU A 166 -15.13 4.95 -5.65
N ALA A 167 -14.44 6.09 -5.66
CA ALA A 167 -13.61 6.55 -4.55
C ALA A 167 -14.42 6.68 -3.25
N LEU A 168 -15.56 7.36 -3.30
CA LEU A 168 -16.44 7.53 -2.15
C LEU A 168 -17.01 6.21 -1.61
N LEU A 169 -17.18 5.21 -2.49
CA LEU A 169 -17.56 3.85 -2.10
C LEU A 169 -16.40 3.02 -1.55
N SER A 170 -15.15 3.47 -1.65
CA SER A 170 -13.95 2.70 -1.23
C SER A 170 -13.64 2.81 0.27
N GLY A 171 -14.61 3.29 1.05
CA GLY A 171 -14.60 3.29 2.50
C GLY A 171 -13.98 4.51 3.18
N SER A 172 -13.75 4.41 4.49
CA SER A 172 -13.37 5.53 5.35
C SER A 172 -12.06 6.23 4.92
N SER A 173 -11.14 5.50 4.30
CA SER A 173 -9.87 6.06 3.81
C SER A 173 -10.08 7.12 2.71
N ALA A 174 -11.16 7.04 1.93
CA ALA A 174 -11.48 8.06 0.93
C ALA A 174 -11.76 9.42 1.60
N TRP A 175 -12.49 9.41 2.71
CA TRP A 175 -12.78 10.61 3.50
C TRP A 175 -11.53 11.17 4.16
N PHE A 176 -10.66 10.31 4.68
CA PHE A 176 -9.35 10.71 5.18
C PHE A 176 -8.53 11.43 4.10
N GLY A 177 -8.44 10.84 2.90
CA GLY A 177 -7.77 11.44 1.75
C GLY A 177 -8.35 12.79 1.35
N LEU A 178 -9.68 12.88 1.23
CA LEU A 178 -10.39 14.13 0.90
C LEU A 178 -10.16 15.22 1.94
N VAL A 179 -10.21 14.90 3.23
CA VAL A 179 -9.92 15.86 4.31
C VAL A 179 -8.46 16.33 4.24
N SER A 180 -7.51 15.40 4.01
CA SER A 180 -6.10 15.75 3.86
C SER A 180 -5.86 16.73 2.69
N LEU A 181 -6.49 16.47 1.55
CA LEU A 181 -6.44 17.31 0.36
C LEU A 181 -7.10 18.67 0.61
N ALA A 182 -8.30 18.69 1.22
CA ALA A 182 -9.02 19.92 1.52
C ALA A 182 -8.23 20.84 2.46
N LEU A 183 -7.63 20.29 3.51
CA LEU A 183 -6.79 21.06 4.44
C LEU A 183 -5.52 21.58 3.76
N ALA A 184 -4.86 20.75 2.95
CA ALA A 184 -3.69 21.17 2.17
C ALA A 184 -4.01 22.30 1.18
N LEU A 185 -5.17 22.21 0.52
CA LEU A 185 -5.70 23.23 -0.38
C LEU A 185 -5.98 24.54 0.34
N LEU A 186 -6.66 24.49 1.49
CA LEU A 186 -6.96 25.67 2.30
C LEU A 186 -5.69 26.36 2.78
N LEU A 187 -4.70 25.59 3.28
CA LEU A 187 -3.41 26.13 3.71
C LEU A 187 -2.61 26.72 2.54
N THR A 188 -2.61 26.04 1.39
CA THR A 188 -1.95 26.55 0.18
C THR A 188 -2.58 27.88 -0.26
N ARG A 189 -3.91 27.99 -0.27
CA ARG A 189 -4.62 29.24 -0.60
C ARG A 189 -4.34 30.35 0.42
N ALA A 190 -4.32 30.02 1.71
CA ALA A 190 -3.99 30.98 2.76
C ALA A 190 -2.56 31.54 2.61
N LEU A 191 -1.60 30.69 2.26
CA LEU A 191 -0.19 31.07 2.08
C LEU A 191 0.10 31.73 0.72
N ASN A 192 -0.62 31.38 -0.34
CA ASN A 192 -0.44 31.93 -1.69
C ASN A 192 -0.92 33.37 -1.87
N THR A 193 -1.59 33.98 -0.89
CA THR A 193 -1.85 35.44 -0.86
C THR A 193 -0.57 36.28 -0.88
N LYS A 194 0.62 35.66 -0.74
CA LYS A 194 1.94 36.30 -0.74
C LYS A 194 2.87 35.88 -1.87
N CYS A 195 2.44 35.02 -2.80
CA CYS A 195 3.23 34.75 -4.00
C CYS A 195 3.06 35.94 -4.94
N PRO A 196 4.14 36.62 -5.37
CA PRO A 196 4.01 37.70 -6.33
C PRO A 196 3.49 37.08 -7.63
N SER A 197 2.22 37.34 -7.94
CA SER A 197 1.82 37.44 -9.33
C SER A 197 2.81 38.43 -9.94
N SER A 198 3.63 38.01 -10.89
CA SER A 198 4.37 38.95 -11.72
C SER A 198 3.32 39.89 -12.29
N SER A 199 3.22 41.10 -11.74
CA SER A 199 2.55 42.19 -12.38
C SER A 199 3.18 42.30 -13.74
N THR A 200 2.36 42.16 -14.78
CA THR A 200 2.69 42.63 -16.11
C THR A 200 2.96 44.13 -15.95
N GLU A 201 4.20 44.51 -15.65
CA GLU A 201 4.69 45.83 -15.97
C GLU A 201 4.74 45.85 -17.49
N GLU A 202 3.69 46.42 -18.06
CA GLU A 202 3.62 46.84 -19.45
C GLU A 202 4.65 47.96 -19.61
N ASP A 203 5.93 47.57 -19.70
CA ASP A 203 7.03 48.45 -20.08
C ASP A 203 6.76 48.91 -21.50
N THR A 204 6.30 50.15 -21.60
CA THR A 204 6.00 50.89 -22.83
C THR A 204 7.30 51.33 -23.48
N HIS A 205 8.08 50.39 -24.01
CA HIS A 205 9.18 50.69 -24.93
C HIS A 205 9.06 49.89 -26.23
N PRO A 206 9.06 50.56 -27.41
CA PRO A 206 8.92 49.88 -28.69
C PRO A 206 10.18 49.04 -28.98
N PRO A 207 10.03 47.82 -29.54
CA PRO A 207 11.16 46.95 -29.81
C PRO A 207 11.99 47.48 -30.98
N THR A 208 13.31 47.51 -30.81
CA THR A 208 14.27 47.73 -31.90
C THR A 208 14.46 46.43 -32.71
N PRO A 209 14.82 46.49 -34.02
CA PRO A 209 14.57 45.38 -34.94
C PRO A 209 15.59 44.22 -34.94
N HIS A 210 16.50 44.11 -33.96
CA HIS A 210 17.67 43.23 -34.10
C HIS A 210 17.82 42.03 -33.15
N GLU A 211 16.81 41.70 -32.33
CA GLU A 211 16.95 40.64 -31.33
C GLU A 211 15.80 39.62 -31.30
N SER A 212 15.25 39.26 -32.46
CA SER A 212 14.02 38.43 -32.55
C SER A 212 14.23 36.92 -32.77
N ARG A 213 15.46 36.40 -32.74
CA ARG A 213 15.69 34.97 -33.08
C ARG A 213 16.10 34.04 -31.94
N ASN A 214 16.63 34.55 -30.83
CA ASN A 214 17.07 33.71 -29.70
C ASN A 214 16.16 33.75 -28.46
N THR A 215 15.18 34.64 -28.42
CA THR A 215 14.28 34.86 -27.26
C THR A 215 12.98 34.05 -27.31
N GLN A 216 12.61 33.48 -28.46
CA GLN A 216 11.37 32.69 -28.60
C GLN A 216 11.40 31.30 -27.93
N HIS A 217 12.59 30.77 -27.58
CA HIS A 217 12.68 29.49 -26.88
C HIS A 217 12.71 29.61 -25.34
N LEU A 218 12.96 30.80 -24.79
CA LEU A 218 13.12 30.99 -23.34
C LEU A 218 11.86 31.53 -22.63
N SER A 219 10.89 32.07 -23.36
CA SER A 219 9.66 32.66 -22.78
C SER A 219 8.53 31.67 -22.53
N LEU A 220 8.76 30.36 -22.74
CA LEU A 220 7.78 29.29 -22.49
C LEU A 220 7.82 28.74 -21.06
N ILE A 221 8.73 29.24 -20.23
CA ILE A 221 8.98 28.72 -18.88
C ILE A 221 8.56 29.79 -17.87
N THR A 222 7.32 29.71 -17.39
CA THR A 222 6.88 29.87 -15.98
C THR A 222 5.49 30.48 -15.86
N HIS A 223 4.47 29.69 -16.17
CA HIS A 223 3.17 29.87 -15.53
C HIS A 223 3.25 29.21 -14.15
N TYR A 224 3.56 30.00 -13.11
CA TYR A 224 3.56 29.55 -11.72
C TYR A 224 2.14 29.40 -11.21
N SER A 225 1.53 28.28 -11.54
CA SER A 225 0.26 27.90 -10.94
C SER A 225 0.45 26.70 -10.02
N SER A 226 -0.13 26.79 -8.84
CA SER A 226 -0.15 25.65 -7.91
C SER A 226 -0.77 24.44 -8.62
N LEU A 227 -0.44 23.24 -8.16
CA LEU A 227 -0.96 21.99 -8.72
C LEU A 227 -2.50 21.92 -8.66
N PHE A 228 -3.12 22.81 -7.89
CA PHE A 228 -4.54 22.85 -7.56
C PHE A 228 -5.32 24.09 -8.06
N THR A 229 -4.67 25.22 -8.39
CA THR A 229 -5.40 26.50 -8.53
C THR A 229 -6.08 26.70 -9.89
N ASP A 230 -5.47 26.27 -11.00
CA ASP A 230 -5.94 26.71 -12.33
C ASP A 230 -7.26 26.09 -12.79
N HIS A 231 -7.62 24.91 -12.28
CA HIS A 231 -8.75 24.15 -12.82
C HIS A 231 -10.03 24.31 -11.98
N CYS A 232 -9.99 25.22 -10.99
CA CYS A 232 -11.18 25.55 -10.22
C CYS A 232 -12.25 26.24 -11.09
N SER A 233 -11.89 26.87 -12.21
CA SER A 233 -12.81 27.57 -13.12
C SER A 233 -13.61 26.64 -14.06
N LEU A 234 -12.99 25.59 -14.60
CA LEU A 234 -13.65 24.63 -15.52
C LEU A 234 -14.61 23.68 -14.78
N LEU A 235 -14.21 23.21 -13.61
CA LEU A 235 -15.11 22.47 -12.71
C LEU A 235 -16.30 23.34 -12.34
N THR A 236 -16.14 24.65 -12.10
CA THR A 236 -17.29 25.52 -11.79
C THR A 236 -18.27 25.72 -12.94
N GLU A 237 -17.84 25.63 -14.21
CA GLU A 237 -18.77 25.75 -15.34
C GLU A 237 -19.52 24.45 -15.64
N HIS A 238 -18.85 23.29 -15.51
CA HIS A 238 -19.41 22.00 -15.95
C HIS A 238 -19.55 20.96 -14.82
N TRP A 239 -19.52 21.38 -13.54
CA TRP A 239 -19.66 20.49 -12.37
C TRP A 239 -20.90 19.60 -12.41
N LYS A 240 -21.99 20.07 -13.03
CA LYS A 240 -23.24 19.29 -13.16
C LYS A 240 -23.01 17.95 -13.85
N THR A 241 -22.19 17.91 -14.89
CA THR A 241 -21.86 16.67 -15.61
C THR A 241 -21.11 15.72 -14.70
N ALA A 242 -20.03 16.18 -14.06
CA ALA A 242 -19.26 15.36 -13.12
C ALA A 242 -20.13 14.84 -11.98
N LEU A 243 -21.03 15.67 -11.45
CA LEU A 243 -21.96 15.30 -10.38
C LEU A 243 -22.96 14.23 -10.83
N ILE A 244 -23.54 14.34 -12.02
CA ILE A 244 -24.50 13.33 -12.53
C ILE A 244 -23.81 11.96 -12.64
N TYR A 245 -22.60 11.91 -13.20
CA TYR A 245 -21.85 10.66 -13.30
C TYR A 245 -21.37 10.15 -11.94
N LEU A 246 -21.04 11.04 -11.00
CA LEU A 246 -20.70 10.66 -9.63
C LEU A 246 -21.89 10.06 -8.90
N LEU A 247 -23.05 10.71 -8.94
CA LEU A 247 -24.28 10.20 -8.34
C LEU A 247 -24.74 8.91 -9.02
N GLY A 248 -24.58 8.82 -10.35
CA GLY A 248 -24.82 7.59 -11.11
C GLY A 248 -23.91 6.45 -10.69
N ALA A 249 -22.61 6.70 -10.51
CA ALA A 249 -21.67 5.69 -10.03
C ALA A 249 -21.89 5.31 -8.56
N LEU A 250 -22.27 6.26 -7.70
CA LEU A 250 -22.69 5.97 -6.32
C LEU A 250 -23.93 5.08 -6.31
N LEU A 251 -24.95 5.42 -7.10
CA LEU A 251 -26.22 4.70 -7.14
C LEU A 251 -26.04 3.31 -7.75
N LEU A 252 -25.46 3.22 -8.96
CA LEU A 252 -25.30 1.95 -9.67
C LEU A 252 -24.20 1.08 -9.05
N GLY A 253 -23.05 1.66 -8.69
CA GLY A 253 -21.95 0.93 -8.06
C GLY A 253 -22.27 0.55 -6.62
N GLY A 254 -22.84 1.46 -5.83
CA GLY A 254 -23.18 1.23 -4.43
C GLY A 254 -24.39 0.33 -4.20
N SER A 255 -25.27 0.16 -5.19
CA SER A 255 -26.37 -0.81 -5.13
C SER A 255 -26.12 -2.09 -5.94
N LEU A 256 -24.95 -2.20 -6.58
CA LEU A 256 -24.65 -3.24 -7.57
C LEU A 256 -25.78 -3.41 -8.59
N PHE A 257 -26.16 -2.32 -9.27
CA PHE A 257 -27.31 -2.26 -10.19
C PHE A 257 -28.62 -2.74 -9.53
N LEU A 258 -28.87 -2.29 -8.29
CA LEU A 258 -30.03 -2.64 -7.46
C LEU A 258 -30.07 -4.09 -6.93
N LEU A 259 -29.06 -4.93 -7.22
CA LEU A 259 -28.97 -6.30 -6.71
C LEU A 259 -28.60 -6.37 -5.22
N ALA A 260 -27.88 -5.36 -4.72
CA ALA A 260 -27.44 -5.25 -3.33
C ALA A 260 -27.65 -3.82 -2.80
N PRO A 261 -28.91 -3.39 -2.57
CA PRO A 261 -29.23 -2.01 -2.17
C PRO A 261 -28.59 -1.59 -0.84
N ASN A 262 -28.26 -2.55 0.03
CA ASN A 262 -27.60 -2.31 1.32
C ASN A 262 -26.24 -1.62 1.18
N GLY A 263 -25.56 -1.72 0.01
CA GLY A 263 -24.28 -1.03 -0.20
C GLY A 263 -24.38 0.51 -0.19
N LEU A 264 -25.55 1.09 -0.48
CA LEU A 264 -25.78 2.53 -0.31
C LEU A 264 -25.82 2.93 1.17
N SER A 265 -26.39 2.08 2.03
CA SER A 265 -26.34 2.29 3.48
C SER A 265 -24.91 2.15 4.01
N ALA A 266 -24.13 1.22 3.44
CA ALA A 266 -22.72 1.01 3.77
C ALA A 266 -21.84 2.22 3.37
N PHE A 267 -22.18 2.91 2.28
CA PHE A 267 -21.55 4.19 1.94
C PHE A 267 -21.73 5.22 3.06
N VAL A 268 -22.95 5.40 3.57
CA VAL A 268 -23.21 6.32 4.69
C VAL A 268 -22.47 5.84 5.95
N ALA A 269 -22.44 4.53 6.20
CA ALA A 269 -21.66 3.94 7.28
C ALA A 269 -20.14 4.23 7.16
N SER A 270 -19.59 4.38 5.95
CA SER A 270 -18.18 4.75 5.75
C SER A 270 -17.85 6.14 6.27
N ILE A 271 -18.77 7.09 6.12
CA ILE A 271 -18.65 8.46 6.65
C ILE A 271 -18.63 8.39 8.18
N LEU A 272 -19.61 7.68 8.74
CA LEU A 272 -19.73 7.52 10.19
C LEU A 272 -18.52 6.78 10.77
N ALA A 273 -17.98 5.78 10.07
CA ALA A 273 -16.79 5.04 10.46
C ALA A 273 -15.56 5.96 10.52
N TYR A 274 -15.37 6.85 9.54
CA TYR A 274 -14.30 7.83 9.57
C TYR A 274 -14.38 8.74 10.80
N PHE A 275 -15.56 9.31 11.08
CA PHE A 275 -15.78 10.17 12.26
C PHE A 275 -15.67 9.40 13.58
N LYS A 276 -16.18 8.18 13.64
CA LYS A 276 -16.02 7.29 14.80
C LYS A 276 -14.55 7.01 15.10
N GLY A 277 -13.69 6.93 14.07
CA GLY A 277 -12.26 6.75 14.24
C GLY A 277 -11.54 7.88 14.98
N TRP A 278 -12.15 9.06 15.11
CA TRP A 278 -11.66 10.11 16.00
C TRP A 278 -11.87 9.82 17.49
N TRP A 279 -12.63 8.77 17.81
CA TRP A 279 -12.94 8.36 19.18
C TRP A 279 -12.53 6.92 19.51
N THR A 280 -12.02 6.15 18.55
CA THR A 280 -11.59 4.75 18.74
C THR A 280 -10.07 4.65 18.63
N LEU A 281 -9.43 4.02 19.61
CA LEU A 281 -7.98 3.80 19.61
C LEU A 281 -7.65 2.53 18.81
N SER A 282 -6.70 2.60 17.87
CA SER A 282 -6.30 1.45 17.02
C SER A 282 -5.26 0.52 17.65
N GLY A 283 -4.66 0.90 18.79
CA GLY A 283 -3.50 0.21 19.37
C GLY A 283 -2.16 0.51 18.67
N VAL A 284 -2.16 1.08 17.45
CA VAL A 284 -0.93 1.42 16.73
C VAL A 284 -0.31 2.72 17.28
N ARG A 285 0.91 2.64 17.82
CA ARG A 285 1.65 3.82 18.30
C ARG A 285 2.12 4.70 17.12
N ALA A 286 2.13 6.02 17.31
CA ALA A 286 2.62 6.97 16.31
C ALA A 286 4.09 6.73 15.89
N ALA A 287 4.91 6.16 16.80
CA ALA A 287 6.28 5.76 16.51
C ALA A 287 6.38 4.71 15.39
N HIS A 288 5.41 3.80 15.25
CA HIS A 288 5.39 2.82 14.16
C HIS A 288 5.25 3.49 12.79
N LEU A 289 4.45 4.56 12.70
CA LEU A 289 4.27 5.32 11.46
C LEU A 289 5.56 6.03 11.04
N LEU A 290 6.22 6.69 11.99
CA LEU A 290 7.50 7.35 11.73
C LEU A 290 8.59 6.34 11.39
N THR A 291 8.58 5.17 12.03
CA THR A 291 9.50 4.08 11.73
C THR A 291 9.21 3.48 10.36
N ALA A 292 7.96 3.31 9.95
CA ALA A 292 7.58 2.89 8.61
C ALA A 292 8.00 3.92 7.55
N LEU A 293 7.83 5.21 7.83
CA LEU A 293 8.29 6.27 6.95
C LEU A 293 9.82 6.22 6.79
N ALA A 294 10.57 6.15 7.89
CA ALA A 294 12.03 6.09 7.87
C ALA A 294 12.57 4.79 7.26
N ALA A 295 11.95 3.63 7.53
CA ALA A 295 12.50 2.34 7.15
C ALA A 295 12.12 1.87 5.74
N TYR A 296 11.09 2.45 5.12
CA TYR A 296 10.65 2.06 3.77
C TYR A 296 10.83 3.19 2.75
N GLN A 297 10.79 4.45 3.20
CA GLN A 297 10.68 5.62 2.31
C GLN A 297 11.94 6.49 2.29
N LEU A 298 13.12 5.93 2.58
CA LEU A 298 14.38 6.70 2.61
C LEU A 298 14.62 7.52 1.34
N MET A 299 14.36 6.93 0.17
CA MET A 299 14.51 7.63 -1.10
C MET A 299 13.57 8.83 -1.21
N ALA A 300 12.29 8.62 -0.90
CA ALA A 300 11.27 9.65 -0.94
C ALA A 300 11.56 10.76 0.08
N LEU A 301 12.01 10.40 1.28
CA LEU A 301 12.38 11.36 2.32
C LEU A 301 13.58 12.21 1.92
N ILE A 302 14.69 11.59 1.49
CA ILE A 302 15.92 12.33 1.19
C ILE A 302 15.69 13.28 0.00
N PHE A 303 15.21 12.77 -1.14
CA PHE A 303 15.00 13.61 -2.32
C PHE A 303 13.79 14.54 -2.15
N GLY A 304 12.74 14.11 -1.47
CA GLY A 304 11.56 14.94 -1.21
C GLY A 304 11.85 16.11 -0.26
N LEU A 305 12.65 15.91 0.79
CA LEU A 305 13.09 16.99 1.68
C LEU A 305 14.02 17.97 0.95
N VAL A 306 14.96 17.47 0.13
CA VAL A 306 15.81 18.34 -0.69
C VAL A 306 14.97 19.17 -1.67
N ALA A 307 13.99 18.55 -2.32
CA ALA A 307 13.03 19.24 -3.19
C ALA A 307 12.29 20.34 -2.42
N LEU A 308 11.77 20.00 -1.24
CA LEU A 308 10.98 20.91 -0.41
C LEU A 308 11.80 22.11 0.07
N VAL A 309 12.99 21.89 0.63
CA VAL A 309 13.88 22.97 1.09
C VAL A 309 14.22 23.89 -0.08
N ARG A 310 14.57 23.34 -1.24
CA ARG A 310 14.88 24.13 -2.43
C ARG A 310 13.66 24.89 -2.96
N GLY A 311 12.49 24.25 -2.97
CA GLY A 311 11.23 24.87 -3.41
C GLY A 311 10.81 26.02 -2.50
N LEU A 312 11.01 25.89 -1.18
CA LEU A 312 10.81 26.98 -0.23
C LEU A 312 11.76 28.15 -0.48
N LEU A 313 13.05 27.87 -0.71
CA LEU A 313 14.05 28.90 -1.03
C LEU A 313 13.75 29.62 -2.36
N ARG A 314 13.23 28.88 -3.36
CA ARG A 314 12.89 29.40 -4.69
C ARG A 314 11.45 29.92 -4.81
N LYS A 315 10.65 29.80 -3.74
CA LYS A 315 9.21 30.12 -3.71
C LYS A 315 8.40 29.43 -4.83
N ASP A 316 8.73 28.18 -5.13
CA ASP A 316 8.02 27.39 -6.14
C ASP A 316 6.66 26.92 -5.58
N CYS A 317 5.57 27.48 -6.13
CA CYS A 317 4.21 27.19 -5.69
C CYS A 317 3.84 25.71 -5.77
N LEU A 318 4.32 24.99 -6.79
CA LEU A 318 4.01 23.58 -6.97
C LEU A 318 4.63 22.76 -5.84
N VAL A 319 5.94 22.95 -5.62
CA VAL A 319 6.71 22.24 -4.59
C VAL A 319 6.17 22.55 -3.20
N ILE A 320 5.82 23.81 -2.92
CA ILE A 320 5.21 24.22 -1.65
C ILE A 320 3.85 23.53 -1.47
N SER A 321 3.00 23.50 -2.50
CA SER A 321 1.68 22.86 -2.41
C SER A 321 1.75 21.35 -2.16
N LEU A 322 2.69 20.65 -2.81
CA LEU A 322 2.96 19.23 -2.55
C LEU A 322 3.55 19.02 -1.15
N GLY A 323 4.47 19.88 -0.71
CA GLY A 323 5.03 19.86 0.63
C GLY A 323 3.98 20.02 1.73
N LEU A 324 3.08 20.98 1.56
CA LEU A 324 1.96 21.18 2.47
C LEU A 324 1.03 19.97 2.48
N TRP A 325 0.73 19.38 1.33
CA TRP A 325 -0.07 18.15 1.28
C TRP A 325 0.61 16.98 2.02
N ALA A 326 1.91 16.77 1.80
CA ALA A 326 2.67 15.73 2.52
C ALA A 326 2.66 15.95 4.03
N VAL A 327 2.91 17.18 4.49
CA VAL A 327 2.93 17.52 5.92
C VAL A 327 1.54 17.39 6.54
N VAL A 328 0.49 17.90 5.88
CA VAL A 328 -0.88 17.80 6.38
C VAL A 328 -1.33 16.35 6.48
N ALA A 329 -1.10 15.54 5.43
CA ALA A 329 -1.45 14.13 5.45
C ALA A 329 -0.69 13.38 6.57
N LEU A 330 0.60 13.67 6.77
CA LEU A 330 1.40 13.08 7.84
C LEU A 330 0.87 13.49 9.23
N LEU A 331 0.63 14.78 9.46
CA LEU A 331 0.11 15.28 10.73
C LEU A 331 -1.27 14.72 11.04
N LEU A 332 -2.16 14.64 10.03
CA LEU A 332 -3.48 14.04 10.18
C LEU A 332 -3.36 12.56 10.56
N THR A 333 -2.43 11.83 9.94
CA THR A 333 -2.17 10.41 10.23
C THR A 333 -1.66 10.21 11.66
N LEU A 334 -0.79 11.09 12.14
CA LEU A 334 -0.26 11.03 13.51
C LEU A 334 -1.33 11.38 14.56
N ALA A 335 -2.18 12.37 14.24
CA ALA A 335 -3.24 12.86 15.12
C ALA A 335 -4.47 11.92 15.19
N TYR A 336 -4.74 11.16 14.12
CA TYR A 336 -5.91 10.28 14.06
C TYR A 336 -5.81 9.13 15.07
N PRO A 337 -6.75 9.01 16.04
CA PRO A 337 -6.69 7.96 17.08
C PRO A 337 -6.83 6.54 16.53
N ALA A 338 -7.64 6.35 15.49
CA ALA A 338 -7.81 5.09 14.79
C ALA A 338 -6.76 4.85 13.69
N ARG A 339 -5.62 5.55 13.74
CA ARG A 339 -4.54 5.46 12.74
C ARG A 339 -4.11 4.02 12.47
N GLN A 340 -3.90 3.73 11.20
CA GLN A 340 -3.23 2.54 10.71
C GLN A 340 -1.99 2.92 9.92
N VAL A 341 -1.06 1.98 9.73
CA VAL A 341 0.10 2.22 8.87
C VAL A 341 -0.32 2.53 7.43
N ALA A 342 -1.45 1.95 6.98
CA ALA A 342 -2.07 2.21 5.69
C ALA A 342 -2.42 3.69 5.42
N ASP A 343 -2.74 4.47 6.46
CA ASP A 343 -3.12 5.88 6.31
C ASP A 343 -1.94 6.74 5.84
N LEU A 344 -0.71 6.30 6.13
CA LEU A 344 0.52 6.97 5.68
C LEU A 344 0.60 7.09 4.16
N ALA A 345 -0.07 6.20 3.41
CA ALA A 345 -0.08 6.21 1.94
C ALA A 345 -0.54 7.56 1.35
N TRP A 346 -1.42 8.29 2.05
CA TRP A 346 -1.84 9.64 1.64
C TRP A 346 -0.72 10.67 1.69
N ALA A 347 0.24 10.51 2.61
CA ALA A 347 1.44 11.34 2.68
C ALA A 347 2.52 10.90 1.70
N LEU A 348 2.54 9.60 1.31
CA LEU A 348 3.52 9.06 0.38
C LEU A 348 3.36 9.60 -1.04
N LEU A 349 2.12 9.80 -1.51
CA LEU A 349 1.86 10.34 -2.85
C LEU A 349 2.57 11.69 -3.12
N PRO A 350 2.31 12.77 -2.34
CA PRO A 350 3.02 14.03 -2.54
C PRO A 350 4.52 13.92 -2.25
N LEU A 351 4.93 13.09 -1.28
CA LEU A 351 6.35 12.93 -0.95
C LEU A 351 7.13 12.31 -2.12
N TRP A 352 6.59 11.29 -2.78
CA TRP A 352 7.18 10.70 -3.97
C TRP A 352 7.13 11.64 -5.18
N ALA A 353 6.07 12.45 -5.32
CA ALA A 353 6.02 13.49 -6.35
C ALA A 353 7.15 14.53 -6.16
N LEU A 354 7.41 14.96 -4.92
CA LEU A 354 8.54 15.84 -4.59
C LEU A 354 9.89 15.18 -4.91
N ALA A 355 10.08 13.93 -4.50
CA ALA A 355 11.30 13.18 -4.81
C ALA A 355 11.51 13.03 -6.33
N ALA A 356 10.45 12.75 -7.08
CA ALA A 356 10.50 12.62 -8.53
C ALA A 356 10.83 13.94 -9.23
N LEU A 357 10.35 15.08 -8.72
CA LEU A 357 10.73 16.41 -9.22
C LEU A 357 12.22 16.66 -9.02
N GLU A 358 12.77 16.35 -7.85
CA GLU A 358 14.20 16.54 -7.58
C GLU A 358 15.07 15.60 -8.42
N LEU A 359 14.69 14.33 -8.57
CA LEU A 359 15.40 13.39 -9.44
C LEU A 359 15.31 13.79 -10.91
N GLY A 360 14.14 14.25 -11.36
CA GLY A 360 13.90 14.69 -12.74
C GLY A 360 14.78 15.86 -13.16
N ARG A 361 15.20 16.72 -12.21
CA ARG A 361 16.09 17.86 -12.49
C ARG A 361 17.52 17.46 -12.82
N HIS A 362 17.98 16.30 -12.35
CA HIS A 362 19.36 15.82 -12.57
C HIS A 362 19.51 15.00 -13.86
N THR A 363 18.48 14.94 -14.70
CA THR A 363 18.46 14.15 -15.94
C THR A 363 19.11 14.84 -17.15
N TRP A 364 19.32 16.16 -17.09
CA TRP A 364 20.01 16.90 -18.15
C TRP A 364 21.52 16.93 -17.91
N MET A 365 22.27 16.24 -18.77
CA MET A 365 23.72 16.00 -18.68
C MET A 365 24.51 16.78 -19.75
N GLU A 366 24.05 17.96 -20.16
CA GLU A 366 24.78 18.73 -21.16
C GLU A 366 26.07 19.32 -20.57
N GLY A 367 27.22 18.92 -21.12
CA GLY A 367 28.52 19.53 -20.83
C GLY A 367 29.39 18.81 -19.78
N VAL A 368 28.96 17.67 -19.22
CA VAL A 368 29.74 16.91 -18.22
C VAL A 368 30.44 15.71 -18.85
N GLY A 369 31.71 15.50 -18.53
CA GLY A 369 32.46 14.31 -18.92
C GLY A 369 31.81 13.03 -18.38
N GLY A 370 31.37 12.15 -19.28
CA GLY A 370 30.57 10.97 -18.92
C GLY A 370 31.33 9.96 -18.05
N TRP A 371 32.65 9.85 -18.24
CA TRP A 371 33.47 8.91 -17.47
C TRP A 371 33.76 9.39 -16.06
N GLU A 372 33.96 10.69 -15.88
CA GLU A 372 34.17 11.33 -14.58
C GLU A 372 32.91 11.19 -13.72
N LEU A 373 31.75 11.49 -14.31
CA LEU A 373 30.47 11.32 -13.64
C LEU A 373 30.23 9.85 -13.28
N ALA A 374 30.44 8.92 -14.23
CA ALA A 374 30.29 7.49 -13.98
C ALA A 374 31.21 7.00 -12.87
N GLY A 375 32.47 7.46 -12.84
CA GLY A 375 33.43 7.14 -11.80
C GLY A 375 32.98 7.58 -10.41
N VAL A 376 32.50 8.82 -10.27
CA VAL A 376 32.03 9.36 -8.98
C VAL A 376 30.71 8.72 -8.54
N THR A 377 29.81 8.44 -9.47
CA THR A 377 28.58 7.67 -9.22
C THR A 377 28.90 6.27 -8.71
N ALA A 378 29.81 5.54 -9.38
CA ALA A 378 30.22 4.21 -8.98
C ALA A 378 30.93 4.20 -7.63
N LEU A 379 31.82 5.18 -7.38
CA LEU A 379 32.50 5.35 -6.09
C LEU A 379 31.48 5.57 -4.96
N THR A 380 30.54 6.50 -5.16
CA THR A 380 29.50 6.81 -4.17
C THR A 380 28.64 5.59 -3.87
N ALA A 381 28.14 4.91 -4.91
CA ALA A 381 27.33 3.70 -4.74
C ALA A 381 28.11 2.59 -4.03
N SER A 382 29.38 2.38 -4.39
CA SER A 382 30.24 1.34 -3.79
C SER A 382 30.49 1.60 -2.31
N ILE A 383 30.76 2.85 -1.92
CA ILE A 383 30.95 3.20 -0.51
C ILE A 383 29.64 3.04 0.27
N LEU A 384 28.50 3.42 -0.30
CA LEU A 384 27.19 3.20 0.35
C LEU A 384 26.84 1.72 0.52
N VAL A 385 27.17 0.88 -0.47
CA VAL A 385 27.05 -0.58 -0.35
C VAL A 385 27.98 -1.10 0.76
N PHE A 386 29.22 -0.64 0.82
CA PHE A 386 30.15 -1.01 1.90
C PHE A 386 29.62 -0.59 3.28
N VAL A 387 29.03 0.60 3.40
CA VAL A 387 28.35 1.07 4.62
C VAL A 387 27.20 0.13 4.97
N TRP A 388 26.33 -0.22 4.01
CA TRP A 388 25.22 -1.14 4.24
C TRP A 388 25.68 -2.53 4.71
N LEU A 389 26.72 -3.10 4.09
CA LEU A 389 27.26 -4.41 4.48
C LEU A 389 27.84 -4.40 5.90
N ASN A 390 28.50 -3.31 6.31
CA ASN A 390 28.98 -3.19 7.69
C ASN A 390 27.82 -3.03 8.69
N LEU A 391 26.75 -2.31 8.32
CA LEU A 391 25.55 -2.21 9.14
C LEU A 391 24.88 -3.58 9.29
N ALA A 392 24.78 -4.35 8.21
CA ALA A 392 24.24 -5.71 8.21
C ALA A 392 25.07 -6.68 9.06
N ALA A 393 26.39 -6.53 9.07
CA ALA A 393 27.26 -7.36 9.89
C ALA A 393 27.05 -7.12 11.39
N VAL A 394 26.74 -5.89 11.82
CA VAL A 394 26.42 -5.57 13.23
C VAL A 394 25.09 -6.17 13.66
N SER A 395 24.12 -6.23 12.74
CA SER A 395 22.75 -6.61 13.06
C SER A 395 22.45 -8.11 12.93
N GLY A 396 23.39 -8.91 12.40
CA GLY A 396 23.16 -10.31 12.01
C GLY A 396 23.59 -11.37 13.04
N GLN A 397 24.28 -11.01 14.12
CA GLN A 397 24.76 -11.93 15.16
C GLN A 397 24.28 -11.50 16.56
N THR A 398 24.46 -12.36 17.57
CA THR A 398 24.38 -11.95 18.98
C THR A 398 25.13 -10.65 19.18
N PHE A 399 24.47 -9.64 19.74
CA PHE A 399 25.03 -8.30 19.88
C PHE A 399 26.25 -8.36 20.81
N VAL A 400 27.46 -8.34 20.23
CA VAL A 400 28.72 -8.24 20.98
C VAL A 400 29.18 -6.78 20.95
N PRO A 401 29.15 -6.05 22.08
CA PRO A 401 29.39 -4.60 22.10
C PRO A 401 30.73 -4.17 21.47
N GLN A 402 31.82 -4.93 21.68
CA GLN A 402 33.13 -4.58 21.11
C GLN A 402 33.15 -4.68 19.57
N VAL A 403 32.48 -5.69 19.01
CA VAL A 403 32.37 -5.88 17.56
C VAL A 403 31.49 -4.79 16.96
N ALA A 404 30.35 -4.50 17.60
CA ALA A 404 29.46 -3.42 17.20
C ALA A 404 30.20 -2.07 17.19
N GLN A 405 30.92 -1.72 18.25
CA GLN A 405 31.70 -0.48 18.34
C GLN A 405 32.73 -0.36 17.21
N THR A 406 33.48 -1.43 16.94
CA THR A 406 34.48 -1.44 15.85
C THR A 406 33.83 -1.20 14.49
N ARG A 407 32.69 -1.85 14.23
CA ARG A 407 31.94 -1.68 12.98
C ARG A 407 31.33 -0.28 12.85
N PHE A 408 30.82 0.30 13.94
CA PHE A 408 30.34 1.70 13.93
C PHE A 408 31.46 2.70 13.62
N LEU A 409 32.67 2.47 14.12
CA LEU A 409 33.84 3.28 13.75
C LEU A 409 34.18 3.14 12.26
N VAL A 410 34.12 1.92 11.70
CA VAL A 410 34.32 1.68 10.26
C VAL A 410 33.23 2.36 9.42
N LEU A 411 31.96 2.31 9.86
CA LEU A 411 30.85 3.00 9.21
C LEU A 411 31.07 4.52 9.15
N LEU A 412 31.43 5.11 10.30
CA LEU A 412 31.72 6.53 10.39
C LEU A 412 32.93 6.91 9.52
N GLY A 413 34.00 6.10 9.54
CA GLY A 413 35.16 6.26 8.68
C GLY A 413 34.82 6.22 7.19
N ALA A 414 33.97 5.29 6.75
CA ALA A 414 33.53 5.17 5.36
C ALA A 414 32.70 6.39 4.90
N LEU A 415 31.81 6.90 5.75
CA LEU A 415 31.05 8.12 5.45
C LEU A 415 31.95 9.36 5.38
N LEU A 416 32.95 9.47 6.27
CA LEU A 416 33.95 10.54 6.21
C LEU A 416 34.78 10.46 4.92
N ILE A 417 35.21 9.25 4.52
CA ILE A 417 35.93 9.03 3.26
C ILE A 417 35.06 9.42 2.07
N LEU A 418 33.77 9.08 2.08
CA LEU A 418 32.85 9.51 1.02
C LEU A 418 32.77 11.03 0.94
N GLY A 419 32.54 11.71 2.06
CA GLY A 419 32.48 13.17 2.11
C GLY A 419 33.78 13.83 1.65
N LEU A 420 34.93 13.32 2.10
CA LEU A 420 36.25 13.79 1.68
C LEU A 420 36.47 13.57 0.18
N SER A 421 36.13 12.39 -0.34
CA SER A 421 36.28 12.04 -1.75
C SER A 421 35.44 12.98 -2.64
N LEU A 422 34.18 13.22 -2.29
CA LEU A 422 33.31 14.15 -3.00
C LEU A 422 33.84 15.59 -2.94
N THR A 423 34.39 16.00 -1.80
CA THR A 423 35.01 17.32 -1.63
C THR A 423 36.26 17.47 -2.50
N LEU A 424 37.12 16.47 -2.53
CA LEU A 424 38.32 16.45 -3.39
C LEU A 424 37.96 16.48 -4.88
N VAL A 425 36.91 15.75 -5.29
CA VAL A 425 36.39 15.81 -6.66
C VAL A 425 35.84 17.20 -6.99
N ALA A 426 35.11 17.81 -6.06
CA ALA A 426 34.56 19.15 -6.24
C ALA A 426 35.65 20.21 -6.42
N PHE A 427 36.73 20.14 -5.63
CA PHE A 427 37.88 21.04 -5.73
C PHE A 427 38.81 20.74 -6.91
N GLY A 428 39.04 19.46 -7.21
CA GLY A 428 40.04 19.03 -8.18
C GLY A 428 39.54 19.00 -9.63
N TRP A 429 38.24 18.73 -9.84
CA TRP A 429 37.67 18.59 -11.17
C TRP A 429 36.46 19.52 -11.38
N SER A 430 35.35 19.26 -10.69
CA SER A 430 34.13 20.04 -10.85
C SER A 430 33.13 19.77 -9.73
N THR A 431 32.59 20.86 -9.16
CA THR A 431 31.48 20.83 -8.21
C THR A 431 30.20 20.23 -8.81
N GLU A 432 30.02 20.30 -10.13
CA GLU A 432 28.86 19.70 -10.80
C GLU A 432 28.99 18.18 -10.88
N VAL A 433 30.17 17.68 -11.24
CA VAL A 433 30.48 16.23 -11.25
C VAL A 433 30.31 15.64 -9.86
N ALA A 434 30.83 16.31 -8.82
CA ALA A 434 30.69 15.85 -7.44
C ALA A 434 29.22 15.77 -6.99
N ARG A 435 28.41 16.81 -7.27
CA ARG A 435 26.98 16.84 -6.89
C ARG A 435 26.15 15.82 -7.66
N LEU A 436 26.29 15.77 -8.98
CA LEU A 436 25.57 14.82 -9.83
C LEU A 436 26.00 13.38 -9.54
N GLY A 437 27.30 13.14 -9.35
CA GLY A 437 27.85 11.85 -9.00
C GLY A 437 27.33 11.34 -7.66
N ALA A 438 27.29 12.21 -6.65
CA ALA A 438 26.70 11.91 -5.34
C ALA A 438 25.19 11.62 -5.44
N ALA A 439 24.44 12.44 -6.19
CA ALA A 439 23.00 12.28 -6.36
C ALA A 439 22.66 10.96 -7.08
N TRP A 440 23.30 10.65 -8.21
CA TRP A 440 23.07 9.42 -8.96
C TRP A 440 23.58 8.18 -8.23
N GLY A 441 24.73 8.25 -7.56
CA GLY A 441 25.26 7.14 -6.77
C GLY A 441 24.40 6.83 -5.54
N GLY A 442 23.93 7.88 -4.85
CA GLY A 442 22.97 7.76 -3.77
C GLY A 442 21.62 7.24 -4.25
N ALA A 443 21.10 7.74 -5.38
CA ALA A 443 19.87 7.25 -5.98
C ALA A 443 19.96 5.77 -6.37
N ALA A 444 21.07 5.32 -6.97
CA ALA A 444 21.28 3.92 -7.32
C ALA A 444 21.24 2.99 -6.10
N PHE A 445 21.92 3.38 -5.01
CA PHE A 445 21.86 2.65 -3.74
C PHE A 445 20.44 2.62 -3.16
N LEU A 446 19.76 3.77 -3.15
CA LEU A 446 18.41 3.90 -2.59
C LEU A 446 17.35 3.17 -3.42
N VAL A 447 17.51 3.08 -4.74
CA VAL A 447 16.67 2.24 -5.61
C VAL A 447 16.79 0.77 -5.20
N ALA A 448 18.02 0.27 -5.02
CA ALA A 448 18.23 -1.11 -4.56
C ALA A 448 17.63 -1.35 -3.16
N PHE A 449 17.76 -0.38 -2.24
CA PHE A 449 17.13 -0.43 -0.93
C PHE A 449 15.60 -0.47 -1.03
N THR A 450 14.99 0.41 -1.84
CA THR A 450 13.53 0.48 -2.02
C THR A 450 12.99 -0.79 -2.68
N LEU A 451 13.67 -1.35 -3.67
CA LEU A 451 13.32 -2.65 -4.27
C LEU A 451 13.37 -3.77 -3.23
N GLY A 452 14.41 -3.78 -2.40
CA GLY A 452 14.50 -4.66 -1.24
C GLY A 452 13.26 -4.51 -0.35
N ALA A 453 12.98 -3.31 0.13
CA ALA A 453 11.84 -3.04 1.00
C ALA A 453 10.48 -3.43 0.36
N ALA A 454 10.30 -3.18 -0.94
CA ALA A 454 9.09 -3.50 -1.68
C ALA A 454 8.83 -5.00 -1.78
N THR A 455 9.86 -5.82 -2.04
CA THR A 455 9.68 -7.28 -2.09
C THR A 455 9.27 -7.88 -0.74
N GLY A 456 9.79 -7.32 0.37
CA GLY A 456 9.40 -7.70 1.72
C GLY A 456 7.96 -7.29 2.03
N ALA A 457 7.64 -6.01 1.86
CA ALA A 457 6.31 -5.45 2.09
C ALA A 457 5.22 -6.12 1.21
N ALA A 458 5.57 -6.62 0.03
CA ALA A 458 4.69 -7.37 -0.86
C ALA A 458 4.47 -8.84 -0.45
N GLY A 459 5.19 -9.36 0.56
CA GLY A 459 5.13 -10.77 0.93
C GLY A 459 5.70 -11.71 -0.14
N LEU A 460 6.66 -11.23 -0.95
CA LEU A 460 7.32 -12.03 -2.00
C LEU A 460 8.61 -12.72 -1.53
N ARG A 461 9.09 -12.41 -0.31
CA ARG A 461 10.29 -13.01 0.28
C ARG A 461 9.99 -14.37 0.93
N GLN A 462 10.96 -15.28 0.87
CA GLN A 462 10.96 -16.54 1.61
C GLN A 462 12.27 -16.68 2.41
N PRO A 463 12.22 -16.92 3.74
CA PRO A 463 11.03 -16.95 4.59
C PRO A 463 10.33 -15.59 4.67
N LEU A 464 9.06 -15.58 5.12
CA LEU A 464 8.31 -14.33 5.30
C LEU A 464 9.00 -13.44 6.33
N THR A 465 8.96 -12.14 6.06
CA THR A 465 9.60 -11.11 6.88
C THR A 465 8.58 -10.38 7.76
N ALA A 466 9.04 -9.83 8.87
CA ALA A 466 8.26 -9.00 9.76
C ALA A 466 8.09 -7.60 9.16
N GLU A 467 6.91 -7.31 8.60
CA GLU A 467 6.64 -6.03 7.91
C GLU A 467 5.63 -5.18 8.70
N LEU A 468 5.83 -3.86 8.72
CA LEU A 468 4.93 -2.91 9.41
C LEU A 468 3.65 -2.62 8.62
N TRP A 469 3.65 -2.91 7.32
CA TRP A 469 2.51 -2.64 6.43
C TRP A 469 1.39 -3.69 6.54
N SER A 470 1.63 -4.82 7.22
CA SER A 470 0.58 -5.83 7.46
C SER A 470 -0.44 -5.30 8.47
N PRO A 471 -1.74 -5.25 8.14
CA PRO A 471 -2.77 -4.66 9.00
C PRO A 471 -3.14 -5.54 10.21
N SER A 472 -2.74 -6.81 10.23
CA SER A 472 -3.12 -7.77 11.26
C SER A 472 -2.03 -8.84 11.45
N PRO A 473 -2.13 -9.65 12.52
CA PRO A 473 -1.27 -10.81 12.72
C PRO A 473 -1.35 -11.76 11.52
N GLN A 474 -0.25 -12.44 11.23
CA GLN A 474 -0.20 -13.38 10.12
C GLN A 474 -0.77 -14.74 10.55
N THR A 475 -1.51 -15.38 9.64
CA THR A 475 -1.98 -16.76 9.79
C THR A 475 -0.90 -17.72 9.32
N ALA A 476 -0.26 -18.45 10.23
CA ALA A 476 0.99 -19.16 9.91
C ALA A 476 0.79 -20.55 9.30
N GLN A 477 -0.01 -21.40 9.95
CA GLN A 477 -0.15 -22.82 9.59
C GLN A 477 -1.53 -23.16 9.01
N ALA A 478 -2.20 -22.19 8.40
CA ALA A 478 -3.53 -22.38 7.80
C ALA A 478 -3.55 -23.49 6.73
N ASP A 479 -2.52 -23.56 5.87
CA ASP A 479 -2.42 -24.58 4.83
C ASP A 479 -2.21 -25.99 5.42
N LEU A 480 -1.49 -26.10 6.54
CA LEU A 480 -1.28 -27.38 7.24
C LEU A 480 -2.58 -27.85 7.91
N LEU A 481 -3.27 -26.96 8.62
CA LEU A 481 -4.57 -27.26 9.21
C LEU A 481 -5.57 -27.73 8.14
N GLN A 482 -5.68 -26.98 7.04
CA GLN A 482 -6.58 -27.34 5.94
C GLN A 482 -6.23 -28.72 5.36
N LYS A 483 -4.95 -28.99 5.13
CA LYS A 483 -4.49 -30.28 4.61
C LYS A 483 -4.84 -31.43 5.56
N THR A 484 -4.59 -31.29 6.86
CA THR A 484 -4.93 -32.32 7.85
C THR A 484 -6.43 -32.59 7.88
N MET A 485 -7.25 -31.53 7.81
CA MET A 485 -8.70 -31.68 7.77
C MET A 485 -9.17 -32.35 6.47
N ASP A 486 -8.64 -31.94 5.32
CA ASP A 486 -8.96 -32.52 4.01
C ASP A 486 -8.62 -34.02 3.98
N ASP A 487 -7.44 -34.42 4.47
CA ASP A 487 -7.02 -35.82 4.56
C ASP A 487 -7.96 -36.64 5.46
N LEU A 488 -8.31 -36.13 6.66
CA LEU A 488 -9.25 -36.79 7.56
C LEU A 488 -10.65 -36.98 6.94
N SER A 489 -11.12 -35.97 6.21
CA SER A 489 -12.42 -35.97 5.54
C SER A 489 -12.45 -36.95 4.37
N ASP A 490 -11.41 -36.94 3.54
CA ASP A 490 -11.28 -37.84 2.39
C ASP A 490 -11.19 -39.31 2.84
N TRP A 491 -10.42 -39.61 3.89
CA TRP A 491 -10.31 -40.99 4.40
C TRP A 491 -11.63 -41.54 4.96
N ASN A 492 -12.49 -40.69 5.53
CA ASN A 492 -13.73 -41.13 6.18
C ASN A 492 -14.97 -41.08 5.27
N LYS A 493 -14.99 -40.16 4.30
CA LYS A 493 -16.17 -39.89 3.46
C LYS A 493 -15.89 -39.91 1.95
N GLY A 494 -14.63 -40.09 1.54
CA GLY A 494 -14.21 -40.14 0.14
C GLY A 494 -14.24 -38.80 -0.59
N HIS A 495 -14.48 -37.70 0.14
CA HIS A 495 -14.53 -36.34 -0.39
C HIS A 495 -14.06 -35.33 0.67
N VAL A 496 -13.25 -34.36 0.23
CA VAL A 496 -12.83 -33.21 1.05
C VAL A 496 -14.03 -32.39 1.55
N ALA A 497 -13.86 -31.71 2.68
CA ALA A 497 -14.85 -30.81 3.28
C ALA A 497 -16.25 -31.39 3.58
N SER A 498 -16.39 -32.71 3.69
CA SER A 498 -17.67 -33.38 3.94
C SER A 498 -17.96 -33.73 5.41
N LEU A 499 -16.94 -33.75 6.28
CA LEU A 499 -17.14 -33.91 7.72
C LEU A 499 -17.65 -32.62 8.37
N PRO A 500 -18.59 -32.69 9.34
CA PRO A 500 -19.04 -31.52 10.07
C PRO A 500 -17.96 -31.04 11.04
N VAL A 501 -17.77 -29.71 11.08
CA VAL A 501 -16.75 -29.06 11.94
C VAL A 501 -17.45 -28.16 12.94
N THR A 502 -17.06 -28.26 14.21
CA THR A 502 -17.52 -27.35 15.25
C THR A 502 -16.38 -26.44 15.72
N ILE A 503 -16.57 -25.13 15.63
CA ILE A 503 -15.63 -24.14 16.18
C ILE A 503 -16.12 -23.75 17.58
N VAL A 504 -15.23 -23.83 18.57
CA VAL A 504 -15.53 -23.52 19.96
C VAL A 504 -14.62 -22.43 20.47
N GLY A 505 -15.17 -21.27 20.83
CA GLY A 505 -14.42 -20.20 21.48
C GLY A 505 -13.29 -19.54 20.66
N VAL A 506 -13.32 -19.68 19.32
CA VAL A 506 -12.36 -19.01 18.40
C VAL A 506 -13.13 -18.05 17.48
N ASP A 507 -12.98 -16.73 17.68
CA ASP A 507 -13.48 -15.72 16.73
C ASP A 507 -12.37 -15.30 15.76
N SER A 508 -12.25 -16.05 14.65
CA SER A 508 -11.32 -15.74 13.57
C SER A 508 -12.05 -15.71 12.23
N PRO A 509 -12.21 -14.54 11.59
CA PRO A 509 -12.65 -14.44 10.21
C PRO A 509 -11.77 -15.25 9.24
N ALA A 510 -10.46 -15.33 9.46
CA ALA A 510 -9.57 -16.15 8.64
C ALA A 510 -9.90 -17.64 8.73
N LEU A 511 -10.23 -18.14 9.92
CA LEU A 511 -10.62 -19.54 10.11
C LEU A 511 -11.94 -19.85 9.40
N ARG A 512 -12.92 -18.96 9.54
CA ARG A 512 -14.21 -19.06 8.82
C ARG A 512 -14.03 -18.99 7.31
N TRP A 513 -13.07 -18.20 6.82
CA TRP A 513 -12.72 -18.13 5.41
C TRP A 513 -12.03 -19.41 4.91
N LEU A 514 -11.13 -19.99 5.70
CA LEU A 514 -10.50 -21.27 5.40
C LEU A 514 -11.55 -22.38 5.27
N LEU A 515 -12.51 -22.39 6.20
CA LEU A 515 -13.58 -23.37 6.29
C LEU A 515 -14.85 -23.00 5.51
N ARG A 516 -14.77 -22.04 4.57
CA ARG A 516 -15.96 -21.50 3.87
C ARG A 516 -16.77 -22.55 3.11
N ASP A 517 -16.13 -23.64 2.70
CA ASP A 517 -16.73 -24.74 1.93
C ASP A 517 -17.15 -25.93 2.82
N TRP A 518 -16.91 -25.84 4.13
CA TRP A 518 -17.26 -26.85 5.13
C TRP A 518 -18.61 -26.56 5.79
N GLU A 519 -19.27 -27.60 6.32
CA GLU A 519 -20.42 -27.43 7.23
C GLU A 519 -19.93 -27.08 8.64
N VAL A 520 -19.84 -25.78 8.92
CA VAL A 520 -19.33 -25.24 10.19
C VAL A 520 -20.47 -24.91 11.14
N LYS A 521 -20.37 -25.37 12.39
CA LYS A 521 -21.21 -24.93 13.52
C LYS A 521 -20.34 -24.18 14.51
N GLU A 522 -20.76 -22.97 14.89
CA GLU A 522 -20.11 -22.19 15.94
C GLU A 522 -20.85 -22.41 17.26
N ALA A 523 -20.11 -22.70 18.32
CA ALA A 523 -20.66 -22.90 19.65
C ALA A 523 -19.77 -22.22 20.71
N ASP A 524 -20.37 -21.58 21.71
CA ASP A 524 -19.61 -20.98 22.82
C ASP A 524 -19.06 -22.04 23.77
N ALA A 525 -19.76 -23.17 23.89
CA ALA A 525 -19.36 -24.33 24.68
C ALA A 525 -20.01 -25.61 24.11
N LEU A 526 -19.37 -26.75 24.34
CA LEU A 526 -19.92 -28.06 23.99
C LEU A 526 -20.53 -28.75 25.22
N SER A 527 -21.69 -29.41 25.02
CA SER A 527 -22.28 -30.27 26.04
C SER A 527 -21.57 -31.62 26.06
N PRO A 528 -21.43 -32.30 27.22
CA PRO A 528 -20.85 -33.64 27.29
C PRO A 528 -21.60 -34.69 26.45
N ALA A 529 -22.86 -34.43 26.10
CA ALA A 529 -23.67 -35.28 25.23
C ALA A 529 -23.36 -35.10 23.73
N ASP A 530 -22.67 -34.03 23.34
CA ASP A 530 -22.34 -33.76 21.95
C ASP A 530 -21.17 -34.65 21.49
N SER A 531 -21.23 -35.12 20.25
CA SER A 531 -20.17 -35.95 19.64
C SER A 531 -19.78 -35.48 18.22
N PRO A 532 -19.39 -34.20 18.05
CA PRO A 532 -18.95 -33.67 16.76
C PRO A 532 -17.77 -34.48 16.17
N ALA A 533 -17.68 -34.54 14.85
CA ALA A 533 -16.59 -35.27 14.19
C ALA A 533 -15.25 -34.56 14.37
N LEU A 534 -15.23 -33.26 14.07
CA LEU A 534 -14.07 -32.38 14.20
C LEU A 534 -14.41 -31.17 15.07
N VAL A 535 -13.52 -30.81 15.99
CA VAL A 535 -13.65 -29.64 16.86
C VAL A 535 -12.40 -28.80 16.77
N ILE A 536 -12.54 -27.50 16.58
CA ILE A 536 -11.43 -26.54 16.66
C ILE A 536 -11.62 -25.67 17.89
N ALA A 537 -10.63 -25.67 18.77
CA ALA A 537 -10.65 -24.91 20.02
C ALA A 537 -9.30 -24.22 20.29
N PRO A 538 -9.27 -23.14 21.10
CA PRO A 538 -8.03 -22.55 21.56
C PRO A 538 -7.18 -23.56 22.33
N GLN A 539 -5.86 -23.40 22.30
CA GLN A 539 -4.97 -24.16 23.14
C GLN A 539 -5.29 -23.92 24.63
N GLY A 540 -5.43 -25.00 25.40
CA GLY A 540 -5.76 -24.95 26.83
C GLY A 540 -7.23 -25.22 27.18
N VAL A 541 -8.11 -25.38 26.18
CA VAL A 541 -9.49 -25.84 26.40
C VAL A 541 -9.52 -27.37 26.49
N GLU A 542 -9.96 -27.90 27.63
CA GLU A 542 -10.20 -29.34 27.80
C GLU A 542 -11.59 -29.74 27.28
N LEU A 543 -11.63 -30.75 26.40
CA LEU A 543 -12.88 -31.28 25.86
C LEU A 543 -13.45 -32.36 26.80
N ASN A 544 -14.49 -32.00 27.55
CA ASN A 544 -15.25 -32.95 28.39
C ASN A 544 -16.41 -33.58 27.61
N LEU A 545 -16.09 -34.33 26.55
CA LEU A 545 -17.07 -34.97 25.66
C LEU A 545 -17.20 -36.47 25.95
N GLY A 546 -18.36 -37.05 25.66
CA GLY A 546 -18.60 -38.49 25.89
C GLY A 546 -17.79 -39.44 25.00
N ALA A 547 -17.14 -38.94 23.94
CA ALA A 547 -16.29 -39.72 23.04
C ALA A 547 -14.80 -39.33 23.23
N ALA A 548 -13.89 -40.24 22.86
CA ALA A 548 -12.45 -39.95 22.86
C ALA A 548 -12.06 -39.12 21.62
N TYR A 549 -11.13 -38.18 21.81
CA TYR A 549 -10.60 -37.31 20.75
C TYR A 549 -9.07 -37.27 20.77
N ARG A 550 -8.47 -37.07 19.60
CA ARG A 550 -7.03 -36.77 19.43
C ARG A 550 -6.87 -35.36 18.91
N GLY A 551 -5.93 -34.62 19.51
CA GLY A 551 -5.63 -33.24 19.18
C GLY A 551 -4.30 -33.08 18.46
N GLU A 552 -4.24 -32.20 17.46
CA GLU A 552 -3.00 -31.68 16.88
C GLU A 552 -3.00 -30.14 17.00
N ASP A 553 -1.88 -29.55 17.43
CA ASP A 553 -1.72 -28.12 17.60
C ASP A 553 -1.19 -27.44 16.34
N PHE A 554 -1.78 -26.29 16.01
CA PHE A 554 -1.40 -25.46 14.88
C PHE A 554 -1.19 -24.02 15.34
N VAL A 555 -0.05 -23.44 14.98
CA VAL A 555 0.21 -22.01 15.17
C VAL A 555 -0.71 -21.23 14.25
N TRP A 556 -1.70 -20.57 14.85
CA TRP A 556 -2.68 -19.78 14.12
C TRP A 556 -2.19 -18.36 13.93
N TYR A 557 -2.01 -17.60 15.02
CA TYR A 557 -1.52 -16.22 14.94
C TYR A 557 -0.03 -16.12 15.21
N GLN A 558 0.64 -15.31 14.41
CA GLN A 558 1.97 -14.78 14.69
C GLN A 558 1.87 -13.26 14.86
N THR A 559 2.01 -12.81 16.11
CA THR A 559 2.01 -11.39 16.49
C THR A 559 3.44 -10.91 16.69
N LEU A 560 3.76 -9.73 16.15
CA LEU A 560 5.10 -9.15 16.23
C LEU A 560 5.19 -8.26 17.48
N ALA A 561 6.19 -8.49 18.32
CA ALA A 561 6.37 -7.81 19.60
C ALA A 561 7.00 -6.42 19.45
N TRP A 562 6.37 -5.52 18.69
CA TRP A 562 6.92 -4.19 18.40
C TRP A 562 7.08 -3.29 19.64
N ASP A 563 6.18 -3.46 20.60
CA ASP A 563 6.03 -2.56 21.74
C ASP A 563 7.04 -2.82 22.86
N GLU A 564 7.55 -4.05 22.92
CA GLU A 564 8.54 -4.56 23.90
C GLU A 564 9.94 -4.74 23.27
N ALA A 565 10.07 -4.36 21.99
CA ALA A 565 11.26 -4.47 21.18
C ALA A 565 12.48 -3.76 21.78
N LEU A 566 13.60 -4.48 21.92
CA LEU A 566 14.87 -3.86 22.30
C LEU A 566 15.48 -3.05 21.13
N PRO A 567 16.32 -2.03 21.39
CA PRO A 567 16.95 -1.24 20.32
C PRO A 567 17.77 -2.07 19.32
N GLU A 568 18.40 -3.14 19.79
CA GLU A 568 19.14 -4.09 18.96
C GLU A 568 18.22 -4.91 18.04
N GLU A 569 17.00 -5.24 18.48
CA GLU A 569 16.00 -5.90 17.65
C GLU A 569 15.48 -4.98 16.56
N TRP A 570 15.31 -3.68 16.86
CA TRP A 570 14.98 -2.68 15.84
C TRP A 570 16.08 -2.54 14.78
N LEU A 571 17.35 -2.62 15.17
CA LEU A 571 18.47 -2.60 14.24
C LEU A 571 18.48 -3.86 13.35
N ARG A 572 18.25 -5.03 13.95
CA ARG A 572 18.08 -6.30 13.23
C ARG A 572 16.88 -6.28 12.29
N TRP A 573 15.76 -5.72 12.74
CA TRP A 573 14.55 -5.56 11.93
C TRP A 573 14.79 -4.61 10.74
N PHE A 574 15.49 -3.50 10.94
CA PHE A 574 15.74 -2.55 9.86
C PHE A 574 16.53 -3.18 8.70
N VAL A 575 17.45 -4.11 9.00
CA VAL A 575 18.28 -4.77 7.97
C VAL A 575 17.69 -6.09 7.49
N TYR A 576 17.37 -7.00 8.40
CA TYR A 576 16.93 -8.37 8.09
C TYR A 576 15.41 -8.56 8.12
N ARG A 577 14.65 -7.55 8.56
CA ARG A 577 13.20 -7.64 8.77
C ARG A 577 12.81 -8.82 9.67
N GLN A 578 13.62 -9.06 10.69
CA GLN A 578 13.38 -10.08 11.71
C GLN A 578 13.08 -9.41 13.04
N MET A 579 12.00 -9.87 13.67
CA MET A 579 11.50 -9.34 14.93
C MET A 579 11.02 -10.51 15.79
N SER A 580 11.12 -10.39 17.11
CA SER A 580 10.60 -11.37 18.05
C SER A 580 9.08 -11.48 17.89
N GLN A 581 8.58 -12.72 17.89
CA GLN A 581 7.18 -13.04 17.60
C GLN A 581 6.57 -13.80 18.77
N GLN A 582 5.30 -13.51 19.07
CA GLN A 582 4.46 -14.32 19.94
C GLN A 582 3.52 -15.16 19.07
N THR A 583 3.31 -16.41 19.46
CA THR A 583 2.50 -17.37 18.71
C THR A 583 1.29 -17.79 19.52
N GLU A 584 0.11 -17.72 18.92
CA GLU A 584 -1.11 -18.27 19.50
C GLU A 584 -1.53 -19.49 18.68
N SER A 585 -1.75 -20.62 19.37
CA SER A 585 -2.08 -21.89 18.73
C SER A 585 -3.55 -22.26 18.95
N ILE A 586 -4.10 -22.93 17.94
CA ILE A 586 -5.40 -23.62 18.02
C ILE A 586 -5.16 -25.12 17.94
N VAL A 587 -6.09 -25.90 18.48
CA VAL A 587 -6.01 -27.36 18.45
C VAL A 587 -7.16 -27.89 17.61
N LEU A 588 -6.83 -28.72 16.62
CA LEU A 588 -7.80 -29.54 15.88
C LEU A 588 -7.98 -30.85 16.62
N TRP A 589 -9.17 -31.08 17.15
CA TRP A 589 -9.58 -32.32 17.78
C TRP A 589 -10.41 -33.15 16.81
N ALA A 590 -9.96 -34.37 16.53
CA ALA A 590 -10.71 -35.34 15.74
C ALA A 590 -11.14 -36.50 16.62
N ARG A 591 -12.37 -36.98 16.42
CA ARG A 591 -12.91 -38.12 17.16
C ARG A 591 -12.11 -39.39 16.86
N ASP A 592 -11.87 -40.21 17.87
CA ASP A 592 -10.93 -41.34 17.80
C ASP A 592 -11.33 -42.43 16.80
N ASP A 593 -12.62 -42.53 16.46
CA ASP A 593 -13.17 -43.45 15.47
C ASP A 593 -12.86 -43.05 14.01
N LEU A 594 -12.43 -41.81 13.77
CA LEU A 594 -12.04 -41.31 12.44
C LEU A 594 -10.65 -41.77 12.01
N PHE A 595 -9.87 -42.38 12.91
CA PHE A 595 -8.52 -42.83 12.65
C PHE A 595 -8.47 -44.33 12.31
N LEU A 596 -7.71 -44.65 11.26
CA LEU A 596 -7.46 -46.03 10.84
C LEU A 596 -6.74 -46.81 11.96
N GLY A 597 -7.32 -47.94 12.38
CA GLY A 597 -6.72 -48.85 13.37
C GLY A 597 -7.56 -49.11 14.63
N ASN A 598 -8.65 -48.38 14.84
CA ASN A 598 -9.56 -48.56 15.99
C ASN A 598 -10.74 -49.54 15.73
N GLU A 599 -10.85 -50.12 14.53
CA GLU A 599 -11.87 -51.15 14.23
C GLU A 599 -11.59 -52.54 14.84
N ALA A 600 -10.49 -52.72 15.58
CA ALA A 600 -10.17 -53.98 16.22
C ALA A 600 -10.57 -53.99 17.71
N THR A 601 -11.87 -54.01 18.02
CA THR A 601 -12.48 -54.73 19.17
C THR A 601 -13.98 -54.39 19.31
N SER A 602 -14.81 -54.85 18.37
CA SER A 602 -16.24 -55.04 18.65
C SER A 602 -16.87 -56.01 17.65
N SER A 603 -16.48 -57.28 17.75
CA SER A 603 -17.37 -58.38 17.41
C SER A 603 -17.43 -59.33 18.62
N PRO A 604 -18.65 -59.75 19.02
CA PRO A 604 -18.92 -60.41 20.30
C PRO A 604 -18.27 -61.79 20.47
#